data_AF-A0A3D4ZYU1-F1
#
_entry.id   AF-A0A3D4ZYU1-F1
#
_cell.length_a   1.000
_cell.length_b   1.000
_cell.length_c   1.000
_cell.angle_alpha   90.00
_cell.angle_beta   90.00
_cell.angle_gamma   90.00
#
_symmetry.space_group_name_H-M   'P 1'
#
loop_
_entity.id
_entity.type
_entity.pdbx_description
1 polymer ?
#
loop_
_entity_poly.entity_id
_entity_poly.type
_entity_poly.pdbx_seq_one_letter_code
_entity_poly.pdbx_strand_id
1 'polypeptide(L)'
;MLELAELEGKTVDELRKLASSLKVTGASSMNKRNLCMQILAKQSEDDGHQYRYGILEIVNGDRGYLRGPSYEPDPIADVYIADTQIKRFNLRTGDMVGGPVRPPKDSERFWSLLRVQSVNGMAPEQARNRPNFEDLTPVYPNQRLYLETEHPDNLSGRFLDLITPLGRGQRGLIIAPPKAGKTTLIKQIANALTANYDDLYLMVLLVDERPEEVTDIARSVDGEVVASTFDEMPRNHLRVADVVLERGKRLVEHGKDVVVLLDSITRLARASNLTVDPSGRTLSGGLDPTALYRPKRLFGAARNIEDGGSLTIMATILVETGSRMDDMIYEEFKATGNLDLVLSRQLADKGTFPAVDITRSSTRHQELLFNDEEMQSVWQLRRALHALEAEDAAELLISGIRKTRNNAEFLARAVDTFKK
;
A
#
# COMPACT_ATOMS: atom_id res chain seq x y z
N MET A 1 28.57 -14.12 -0.35
CA MET A 1 27.10 -14.19 -0.19
C MET A 1 26.59 -12.81 -0.51
N LEU A 2 25.59 -12.68 -1.37
CA LEU A 2 25.07 -11.35 -1.71
C LEU A 2 24.05 -10.93 -0.65
N GLU A 3 23.98 -9.65 -0.32
CA GLU A 3 22.94 -9.11 0.58
C GLU A 3 21.65 -8.77 -0.20
N LEU A 4 20.51 -8.60 0.50
CA LEU A 4 19.24 -8.26 -0.17
C LEU A 4 19.35 -6.98 -0.99
N ALA A 5 20.04 -5.96 -0.45
CA ALA A 5 20.24 -4.68 -1.16
C ALA A 5 21.02 -4.88 -2.47
N GLU A 6 22.03 -5.74 -2.48
CA GLU A 6 22.82 -6.05 -3.68
C GLU A 6 22.01 -6.84 -4.73
N LEU A 7 21.06 -7.65 -4.28
CA LEU A 7 20.13 -8.37 -5.16
C LEU A 7 19.03 -7.45 -5.68
N GLU A 8 18.45 -6.58 -4.84
CA GLU A 8 17.45 -5.58 -5.25
C GLU A 8 18.01 -4.62 -6.32
N GLY A 9 19.31 -4.29 -6.26
CA GLY A 9 19.99 -3.48 -7.26
C GLY A 9 20.28 -4.17 -8.61
N LYS A 10 20.06 -5.49 -8.73
CA LYS A 10 20.25 -6.23 -9.99
C LYS A 10 19.02 -6.18 -10.88
N THR A 11 19.22 -6.35 -12.18
CA THR A 11 18.13 -6.53 -13.14
C THR A 11 17.46 -7.90 -12.98
N VAL A 12 16.19 -8.03 -13.40
CA VAL A 12 15.46 -9.30 -13.32
C VAL A 12 16.18 -10.42 -14.08
N ASP A 13 16.81 -10.10 -15.21
CA ASP A 13 17.55 -11.07 -16.01
C ASP A 13 18.85 -11.54 -15.33
N GLU A 14 19.56 -10.64 -14.64
CA GLU A 14 20.70 -11.00 -13.82
C GLU A 14 20.29 -11.90 -12.65
N LEU A 15 19.18 -11.57 -11.98
CA LEU A 15 18.63 -12.38 -10.89
C LEU A 15 18.21 -13.76 -11.39
N ARG A 16 17.58 -13.87 -12.56
CA ARG A 16 17.21 -15.16 -13.16
C ARG A 16 18.44 -16.02 -13.49
N LYS A 17 19.51 -15.40 -14.02
CA LYS A 17 20.79 -16.10 -14.27
C LYS A 17 21.39 -16.62 -12.96
N LEU A 18 21.41 -15.79 -11.93
CA LEU A 18 21.92 -16.16 -10.61
C LEU A 18 21.08 -17.28 -9.98
N ALA A 19 19.75 -17.17 -10.02
CA ALA A 19 18.82 -18.19 -9.54
C ALA A 19 19.01 -19.54 -10.26
N SER A 20 19.23 -19.53 -11.58
CA SER A 20 19.54 -20.73 -12.36
C SER A 20 20.86 -21.37 -11.91
N SER A 21 21.91 -20.56 -11.70
CA SER A 21 23.20 -21.07 -11.20
C SER A 21 23.10 -21.72 -9.81
N LEU A 22 22.17 -21.23 -8.98
CA LEU A 22 21.88 -21.74 -7.64
C LEU A 22 20.79 -22.84 -7.64
N LYS A 23 20.26 -23.23 -8.80
CA LYS A 23 19.19 -24.23 -8.98
C LYS A 23 17.89 -23.89 -8.23
N VAL A 24 17.50 -22.62 -8.19
CA VAL A 24 16.19 -22.18 -7.66
C VAL A 24 15.08 -22.60 -8.62
N THR A 25 14.10 -23.36 -8.13
CA THR A 25 12.95 -23.84 -8.92
C THR A 25 11.89 -22.75 -9.11
N GLY A 26 11.32 -22.65 -10.32
CA GLY A 26 10.22 -21.70 -10.60
C GLY A 26 10.66 -20.24 -10.77
N ALA A 27 11.96 -19.97 -10.91
CA ALA A 27 12.52 -18.62 -10.99
C ALA A 27 11.98 -17.77 -12.15
N SER A 28 11.48 -18.37 -13.23
CA SER A 28 10.97 -17.66 -14.40
C SER A 28 9.66 -16.92 -14.15
N SER A 29 8.78 -17.44 -13.28
CA SER A 29 7.45 -16.91 -12.99
C SER A 29 7.38 -16.07 -11.71
N MET A 30 8.50 -15.90 -11.00
CA MET A 30 8.55 -15.11 -9.77
C MET A 30 8.73 -13.62 -10.10
N ASN A 31 8.06 -12.75 -9.33
CA ASN A 31 8.38 -11.33 -9.33
C ASN A 31 9.81 -11.10 -8.77
N LYS A 32 10.38 -9.92 -9.06
CA LYS A 32 11.76 -9.57 -8.71
C LYS A 32 12.05 -9.81 -7.22
N ARG A 33 11.12 -9.39 -6.36
CA ARG A 33 11.27 -9.51 -4.91
C ARG A 33 11.33 -10.95 -4.42
N ASN A 34 10.38 -11.80 -4.84
CA ASN A 34 10.39 -13.22 -4.47
C ASN A 34 11.64 -13.92 -5.00
N LEU A 35 12.10 -13.55 -6.19
CA LEU A 35 13.33 -14.09 -6.76
C LEU A 35 14.56 -13.73 -5.92
N CYS A 36 14.72 -12.47 -5.50
CA CYS A 36 15.79 -12.06 -4.59
C CYS A 36 15.77 -12.87 -3.29
N MET A 37 14.59 -13.03 -2.69
CA MET A 37 14.45 -13.76 -1.42
C MET A 37 14.77 -15.26 -1.56
N GLN A 38 14.37 -15.89 -2.66
CA GLN A 38 14.71 -17.29 -2.94
C GLN A 38 16.21 -17.48 -3.21
N ILE A 39 16.85 -16.53 -3.88
CA ILE A 39 18.31 -16.52 -4.06
C ILE A 39 19.02 -16.42 -2.70
N LEU A 40 18.61 -15.49 -1.83
CA LEU A 40 19.17 -15.37 -0.48
C LEU A 40 19.01 -16.67 0.31
N ALA A 41 17.82 -17.27 0.26
CA ALA A 41 17.55 -18.52 0.93
C ALA A 41 18.49 -19.62 0.42
N LYS A 42 18.66 -19.72 -0.90
CA LYS A 42 19.52 -20.74 -1.52
C LYS A 42 21.01 -20.52 -1.25
N GLN A 43 21.45 -19.27 -1.19
CA GLN A 43 22.83 -18.91 -0.80
C GLN A 43 23.11 -19.18 0.67
N SER A 44 22.07 -19.16 1.50
CA SER A 44 22.14 -19.29 2.96
C SER A 44 21.73 -20.69 3.45
N GLU A 45 21.56 -21.65 2.54
CA GLU A 45 21.47 -23.06 2.92
C GLU A 45 22.79 -23.44 3.62
N ASP A 46 22.67 -23.74 4.91
CA ASP A 46 23.78 -24.18 5.77
C ASP A 46 23.89 -25.71 5.69
N ASP A 47 25.08 -26.29 5.79
CA ASP A 47 25.35 -27.73 5.57
C ASP A 47 24.42 -28.61 6.44
N GLY A 48 23.25 -28.99 5.90
CA GLY A 48 22.22 -29.83 6.54
C GLY A 48 20.94 -29.14 7.03
N HIS A 49 20.79 -27.81 6.94
CA HIS A 49 19.60 -27.09 7.40
C HIS A 49 18.93 -26.28 6.29
N GLN A 50 17.60 -26.37 6.20
CA GLN A 50 16.82 -25.54 5.28
C GLN A 50 16.86 -24.08 5.75
N TYR A 51 16.96 -23.14 4.81
CA TYR A 51 16.76 -21.72 5.11
C TYR A 51 15.30 -21.35 4.87
N ARG A 52 14.68 -20.62 5.82
CA ARG A 52 13.34 -20.05 5.64
C ARG A 52 13.32 -18.60 6.09
N TYR A 53 12.35 -17.87 5.55
CA TYR A 53 12.05 -16.50 5.95
C TYR A 53 10.54 -16.30 5.99
N GLY A 54 10.11 -15.27 6.70
CA GLY A 54 8.70 -14.88 6.76
C GLY A 54 8.51 -13.58 7.53
N ILE A 55 7.27 -13.09 7.54
CA ILE A 55 6.90 -11.91 8.30
C ILE A 55 6.59 -12.33 9.74
N LEU A 56 7.31 -11.76 10.70
CA LEU A 56 7.12 -12.02 12.11
C LEU A 56 5.75 -11.50 12.57
N GLU A 57 4.97 -12.38 13.18
CA GLU A 57 3.79 -12.05 13.96
C GLU A 57 4.01 -12.53 15.40
N ILE A 58 4.02 -11.58 16.36
CA ILE A 58 4.10 -11.88 17.79
C ILE A 58 2.67 -12.00 18.34
N VAL A 59 2.33 -13.20 18.79
CA VAL A 59 1.01 -13.57 19.30
C VAL A 59 1.08 -13.65 20.83
N ASN A 60 0.12 -13.02 21.51
CA ASN A 60 0.01 -12.99 22.98
C ASN A 60 1.25 -12.44 23.73
N GLY A 61 2.14 -11.73 23.03
CA GLY A 61 3.30 -11.05 23.61
C GLY A 61 4.54 -11.92 23.84
N ASP A 62 4.46 -13.24 23.62
CA ASP A 62 5.55 -14.17 23.95
C ASP A 62 5.84 -15.24 22.88
N ARG A 63 4.97 -15.41 21.88
CA ARG A 63 5.11 -16.42 20.83
C ARG A 63 5.20 -15.78 19.46
N GLY A 64 6.34 -15.91 18.80
CA GLY A 64 6.52 -15.44 17.43
C GLY A 64 6.32 -16.55 16.41
N TYR A 65 5.71 -16.19 15.28
CA TYR A 65 5.60 -17.04 14.09
C TYR A 65 6.01 -16.24 12.86
N LEU A 66 6.87 -16.81 12.02
CA LEU A 66 7.19 -16.25 10.71
C LEU A 66 6.14 -16.76 9.72
N ARG A 67 5.26 -15.85 9.28
CA ARG A 67 4.20 -16.13 8.32
C ARG A 67 4.73 -16.13 6.88
N GLY A 68 4.11 -16.94 6.04
CA GLY A 68 4.34 -16.92 4.60
C GLY A 68 3.83 -15.63 3.92
N PRO A 69 3.95 -15.53 2.59
CA PRO A 69 3.62 -14.31 1.83
C PRO A 69 2.16 -13.83 1.95
N SER A 70 1.20 -14.70 2.26
CA SER A 70 -0.20 -14.33 2.47
C SER A 70 -0.47 -13.71 3.83
N TYR A 71 0.51 -13.77 4.75
CA TYR A 71 0.42 -13.37 6.16
C TYR A 71 -0.61 -14.17 6.95
N GLU A 72 -1.15 -15.25 6.37
CA GLU A 72 -2.08 -16.16 7.01
C GLU A 72 -1.32 -17.19 7.85
N PRO A 73 -1.88 -17.63 9.01
CA PRO A 73 -1.34 -18.74 9.76
C PRO A 73 -1.39 -20.03 8.92
N ASP A 74 -0.23 -20.65 8.73
CA ASP A 74 -0.09 -21.94 8.06
C ASP A 74 0.65 -22.90 8.99
N PRO A 75 -0.05 -23.87 9.62
CA PRO A 75 0.57 -24.86 10.51
C PRO A 75 1.71 -25.68 9.89
N ILE A 76 1.77 -25.77 8.56
CA ILE A 76 2.75 -26.55 7.81
C ILE A 76 3.95 -25.67 7.43
N ALA A 77 3.68 -24.44 6.99
CA ALA A 77 4.71 -23.54 6.49
C ALA A 77 5.35 -22.65 7.57
N ASP A 78 4.59 -22.29 8.62
CA ASP A 78 5.02 -21.33 9.63
C ASP A 78 6.24 -21.80 10.41
N VAL A 79 7.10 -20.84 10.72
CA VAL A 79 8.32 -21.06 11.50
C VAL A 79 8.17 -20.40 12.87
N TYR A 80 8.27 -21.18 13.93
CA TYR A 80 8.36 -20.70 15.29
C TYR A 80 9.70 -20.01 15.54
N ILE A 81 9.64 -18.86 16.22
CA ILE A 81 10.80 -18.11 16.72
C ILE A 81 10.67 -17.93 18.24
N ALA A 82 11.76 -18.20 18.95
CA ALA A 82 11.76 -18.14 20.40
C ALA A 82 11.77 -16.68 20.90
N ASP A 83 11.09 -16.43 22.02
CA ASP A 83 11.08 -15.11 22.69
C ASP A 83 12.49 -14.58 23.00
N THR A 84 13.44 -15.47 23.31
CA THR A 84 14.84 -15.11 23.52
C THR A 84 15.49 -14.53 22.26
N GLN A 85 15.15 -15.03 21.06
CA GLN A 85 15.62 -14.50 19.79
C GLN A 85 14.95 -13.16 19.47
N ILE A 86 13.64 -13.05 19.72
CA ILE A 86 12.88 -11.80 19.56
C ILE A 86 13.50 -10.68 20.40
N LYS A 87 13.68 -10.92 21.70
CA LYS A 87 14.27 -9.95 22.64
C LYS A 87 15.71 -9.60 22.30
N ARG A 88 16.52 -10.60 21.92
CA ARG A 88 17.94 -10.39 21.59
C ARG A 88 18.13 -9.39 20.45
N PHE A 89 17.31 -9.49 19.39
CA PHE A 89 17.44 -8.66 18.19
C PHE A 89 16.42 -7.51 18.12
N ASN A 90 15.68 -7.26 19.21
CA ASN A 90 14.63 -6.24 19.27
C ASN A 90 13.61 -6.37 18.11
N LEU A 91 13.19 -7.61 17.83
CA LEU A 91 12.27 -7.92 16.74
C LEU A 91 10.85 -7.49 17.11
N ARG A 92 10.12 -6.99 16.12
CA ARG A 92 8.73 -6.53 16.26
C ARG A 92 7.87 -7.14 15.17
N THR A 93 6.56 -7.25 15.40
CA THR A 93 5.61 -7.69 14.37
C THR A 93 5.83 -6.87 13.09
N GLY A 94 5.77 -7.53 11.93
CA GLY A 94 6.06 -6.94 10.62
C GLY A 94 7.51 -7.08 10.15
N ASP A 95 8.45 -7.48 11.01
CA ASP A 95 9.83 -7.74 10.60
C ASP A 95 9.88 -8.95 9.68
N MET A 96 10.56 -8.82 8.53
CA MET A 96 10.87 -9.95 7.68
C MET A 96 12.14 -10.61 8.23
N VAL A 97 11.99 -11.78 8.84
CA VAL A 97 13.08 -12.48 9.51
C VAL A 97 13.46 -13.71 8.69
N GLY A 98 14.76 -13.95 8.55
CA GLY A 98 15.30 -15.11 7.83
C GLY A 98 16.41 -15.82 8.59
N GLY A 99 16.53 -17.13 8.38
CA GLY A 99 17.60 -17.96 8.94
C GLY A 99 17.40 -19.45 8.73
N PRO A 100 18.37 -20.27 9.16
CA PRO A 100 18.28 -21.72 9.10
C PRO A 100 17.22 -22.23 10.08
N VAL A 101 16.46 -23.22 9.64
CA VAL A 101 15.39 -23.87 10.40
C VAL A 101 15.66 -25.36 10.58
N ARG A 102 15.05 -25.92 11.63
CA ARG A 102 14.97 -27.37 11.86
C ARG A 102 13.51 -27.83 11.84
N PRO A 103 13.25 -29.10 11.46
CA PRO A 103 11.91 -29.67 11.56
C PRO A 103 11.43 -29.73 13.02
N PRO A 104 10.09 -29.78 13.24
CA PRO A 104 9.52 -30.03 14.56
C PRO A 104 10.00 -31.38 15.11
N LYS A 105 10.27 -31.42 16.42
CA LYS A 105 10.39 -32.70 17.17
C LYS A 105 9.00 -33.31 17.39
N ASP A 106 8.95 -34.56 17.87
CA ASP A 106 7.68 -35.27 18.11
C ASP A 106 6.67 -34.51 19.01
N SER A 107 7.16 -33.62 19.89
CA SER A 107 6.33 -32.78 20.77
C SER A 107 6.01 -31.38 20.21
N GLU A 108 6.51 -31.04 19.02
CA GLU A 108 6.40 -29.72 18.41
C GLU A 108 5.53 -29.78 17.14
N ARG A 109 4.82 -28.69 16.85
CA ARG A 109 3.93 -28.61 15.68
C ARG A 109 4.53 -27.87 14.50
N PHE A 110 5.48 -26.97 14.75
CA PHE A 110 6.02 -26.03 13.78
C PHE A 110 7.51 -26.23 13.53
N TRP A 111 7.99 -25.83 12.36
CA TRP A 111 9.41 -25.62 12.13
C TRP A 111 9.96 -24.61 13.13
N SER A 112 11.23 -24.73 13.52
CA SER A 112 11.84 -23.81 14.49
C SER A 112 13.05 -23.10 13.89
N LEU A 113 13.11 -21.78 14.06
CA LEU A 113 14.26 -20.97 13.65
C LEU A 113 15.45 -21.22 14.58
N LEU A 114 16.56 -21.71 14.04
CA LEU A 114 17.77 -22.00 14.82
C LEU A 114 18.49 -20.73 15.24
N ARG A 115 18.64 -19.79 14.31
CA ARG A 115 19.26 -18.48 14.52
C ARG A 115 18.69 -17.47 13.53
N VAL A 116 18.59 -16.22 13.96
CA VAL A 116 18.26 -15.09 13.08
C VAL A 116 19.53 -14.73 12.31
N GLN A 117 19.46 -14.78 10.97
CA GLN A 117 20.56 -14.38 10.08
C GLN A 117 20.25 -13.10 9.31
N SER A 118 18.98 -12.80 9.05
CA SER A 118 18.58 -11.54 8.44
C SER A 118 17.30 -10.98 9.05
N VAL A 119 17.22 -9.64 9.08
CA VAL A 119 16.04 -8.87 9.48
C VAL A 119 15.85 -7.76 8.46
N ASN A 120 14.72 -7.76 7.76
CA ASN A 120 14.39 -6.81 6.68
C ASN A 120 15.48 -6.73 5.59
N GLY A 121 16.19 -7.84 5.35
CA GLY A 121 17.28 -7.90 4.38
C GLY A 121 18.64 -7.40 4.89
N MET A 122 18.72 -6.97 6.14
CA MET A 122 19.95 -6.49 6.80
C MET A 122 20.47 -7.51 7.82
N ALA A 123 21.72 -7.31 8.24
CA ALA A 123 22.29 -8.03 9.36
C ALA A 123 21.51 -7.74 10.67
N PRO A 124 21.23 -8.75 11.52
CA PRO A 124 20.38 -8.57 12.70
C PRO A 124 20.89 -7.52 13.70
N GLU A 125 22.22 -7.40 13.84
CA GLU A 125 22.84 -6.42 14.74
C GLU A 125 22.66 -4.98 14.24
N GLN A 126 22.60 -4.76 12.92
CA GLN A 126 22.30 -3.44 12.36
C GLN A 126 20.82 -3.12 12.55
N ALA A 127 19.93 -4.07 12.22
CA ALA A 127 18.49 -3.89 12.33
C ALA A 127 18.03 -3.64 13.78
N ARG A 128 18.78 -4.10 14.77
CA ARG A 128 18.51 -3.89 16.19
C ARG A 128 18.52 -2.41 16.60
N ASN A 129 19.33 -1.59 15.95
CA ASN A 129 19.55 -0.18 16.31
C ASN A 129 18.63 0.79 15.55
N ARG A 130 17.69 0.28 14.74
CA ARG A 130 16.74 1.13 14.00
C ARG A 130 15.81 1.90 14.95
N PRO A 131 15.39 3.11 14.60
CA PRO A 131 14.43 3.88 15.40
C PRO A 131 13.06 3.19 15.45
N ASN A 132 12.20 3.60 16.39
CA ASN A 132 10.79 3.24 16.33
C ASN A 132 10.06 4.21 15.41
N PHE A 133 9.13 3.69 14.62
CA PHE A 133 8.29 4.50 13.72
C PHE A 133 7.58 5.65 14.44
N GLU A 134 7.16 5.42 15.68
CA GLU A 134 6.47 6.38 16.52
C GLU A 134 7.36 7.54 17.02
N ASP A 135 8.68 7.35 17.03
CA ASP A 135 9.68 8.36 17.42
C ASP A 135 10.14 9.22 16.25
N LEU A 136 9.75 8.87 15.01
CA LEU A 136 10.13 9.58 13.79
C LEU A 136 9.30 10.86 13.60
N THR A 137 9.96 11.95 13.19
CA THR A 137 9.32 13.27 12.99
C THR A 137 8.43 13.27 11.73
N PRO A 138 7.09 13.42 11.88
CA PRO A 138 6.20 13.51 10.73
C PRO A 138 6.22 14.91 10.10
N VAL A 139 6.29 14.96 8.77
CA VAL A 139 6.17 16.20 7.99
C VAL A 139 5.11 16.06 6.90
N TYR A 140 4.74 17.17 6.25
CA TYR A 140 3.88 17.11 5.07
C TYR A 140 4.61 16.42 3.91
N PRO A 141 3.88 15.73 3.02
CA PRO A 141 4.44 15.28 1.75
C PRO A 141 5.03 16.46 0.97
N ASN A 142 6.30 16.35 0.62
CA ASN A 142 7.08 17.36 -0.12
C ASN A 142 7.83 16.76 -1.32
N GLN A 143 7.62 15.48 -1.59
CA GLN A 143 8.15 14.77 -2.76
C GLN A 143 6.97 14.13 -3.49
N ARG A 144 6.74 14.56 -4.73
CA ARG A 144 5.63 14.08 -5.56
C ARG A 144 5.89 12.67 -6.09
N LEU A 145 4.85 11.85 -6.06
CA LEU A 145 4.74 10.58 -6.76
C LEU A 145 3.99 10.82 -8.07
N TYR A 146 4.71 10.85 -9.18
CA TYR A 146 4.15 11.01 -10.52
C TYR A 146 3.42 9.73 -10.92
N LEU A 147 2.18 9.89 -11.39
CA LEU A 147 1.37 8.80 -11.90
C LEU A 147 1.33 8.77 -13.43
N GLU A 148 1.71 9.86 -14.10
CA GLU A 148 1.99 9.89 -15.53
C GLU A 148 3.15 8.93 -15.88
N THR A 149 2.96 8.09 -16.89
CA THR A 149 3.99 7.15 -17.39
C THR A 149 4.23 7.40 -18.87
N GLU A 150 5.28 6.82 -19.43
CA GLU A 150 5.53 6.86 -20.88
C GLU A 150 4.44 6.19 -21.74
N HIS A 151 3.60 5.33 -21.14
CA HIS A 151 2.50 4.67 -21.86
C HIS A 151 1.47 5.70 -22.37
N PRO A 152 1.20 5.78 -23.69
CA PRO A 152 0.31 6.79 -24.29
C PRO A 152 -1.12 6.78 -23.72
N ASP A 153 -1.61 5.61 -23.34
CA ASP A 153 -2.97 5.43 -22.79
C ASP A 153 -3.07 5.64 -21.27
N ASN A 154 -2.02 6.13 -20.58
CA ASN A 154 -2.09 6.45 -19.14
C ASN A 154 -2.85 7.76 -18.89
N LEU A 155 -4.11 7.79 -19.29
CA LEU A 155 -5.03 8.89 -19.08
C LEU A 155 -5.29 9.15 -17.59
N SER A 156 -5.49 8.10 -16.81
CA SER A 156 -5.81 8.23 -15.39
C SER A 156 -4.67 8.82 -14.59
N GLY A 157 -3.44 8.32 -14.76
CA GLY A 157 -2.27 8.87 -14.06
C GLY A 157 -2.05 10.33 -14.39
N ARG A 158 -2.12 10.68 -15.69
CA ARG A 158 -2.03 12.08 -16.14
C ARG A 158 -3.12 12.97 -15.55
N PHE A 159 -4.35 12.49 -15.49
CA PHE A 159 -5.47 13.20 -14.89
C PHE A 159 -5.26 13.44 -13.39
N LEU A 160 -4.91 12.39 -12.65
CA LEU A 160 -4.72 12.45 -11.20
C LEU A 160 -3.57 13.38 -10.83
N ASP A 161 -2.47 13.34 -11.59
CA ASP A 161 -1.33 14.22 -11.39
C ASP A 161 -1.70 15.71 -11.42
N LEU A 162 -2.71 16.10 -12.19
CA LEU A 162 -3.16 17.49 -12.32
C LEU A 162 -4.19 17.90 -11.26
N ILE A 163 -5.03 16.97 -10.78
CA ILE A 163 -6.19 17.28 -9.92
C ILE A 163 -5.95 16.93 -8.45
N THR A 164 -5.31 15.80 -8.20
CA THR A 164 -5.01 15.24 -6.87
C THR A 164 -3.57 14.70 -6.86
N PRO A 165 -2.55 15.58 -6.89
CA PRO A 165 -1.16 15.13 -6.88
C PRO A 165 -0.91 14.25 -5.64
N LEU A 166 -0.24 13.12 -5.85
CA LEU A 166 0.13 12.19 -4.80
C LEU A 166 1.55 12.51 -4.30
N GLY A 167 1.77 12.48 -2.99
CA GLY A 167 3.10 12.65 -2.40
C GLY A 167 3.58 11.43 -1.62
N ARG A 168 4.89 11.34 -1.39
CA ARG A 168 5.49 10.41 -0.43
C ARG A 168 4.99 10.74 0.98
N GLY A 169 4.35 9.77 1.63
CA GLY A 169 3.69 9.96 2.93
C GLY A 169 2.25 10.46 2.86
N GLN A 170 1.61 10.47 1.69
CA GLN A 170 0.22 10.93 1.55
C GLN A 170 -0.75 10.00 2.27
N ARG A 171 -1.82 10.59 2.80
CA ARG A 171 -2.93 9.90 3.47
C ARG A 171 -4.21 10.19 2.71
N GLY A 172 -4.46 9.41 1.66
CA GLY A 172 -5.50 9.68 0.67
C GLY A 172 -6.71 8.75 0.76
N LEU A 173 -7.89 9.32 0.49
CA LEU A 173 -9.15 8.60 0.38
C LEU A 173 -9.62 8.60 -1.07
N ILE A 174 -9.90 7.42 -1.61
CA ILE A 174 -10.63 7.23 -2.86
C ILE A 174 -12.11 7.05 -2.51
N ILE A 175 -12.85 8.15 -2.57
CA ILE A 175 -14.25 8.24 -2.16
C ILE A 175 -15.10 7.81 -3.34
N ALA A 176 -15.65 6.60 -3.30
CA ALA A 176 -16.27 5.99 -4.47
C ALA A 176 -17.64 5.37 -4.14
N PRO A 177 -18.68 5.68 -4.93
CA PRO A 177 -19.89 4.87 -4.92
C PRO A 177 -19.62 3.48 -5.54
N PRO A 178 -20.47 2.49 -5.24
CA PRO A 178 -20.44 1.21 -5.94
C PRO A 178 -20.47 1.40 -7.46
N LYS A 179 -19.69 0.58 -8.18
CA LYS A 179 -19.57 0.57 -9.65
C LYS A 179 -18.93 1.82 -10.29
N ALA A 180 -18.33 2.73 -9.51
CA ALA A 180 -17.64 3.91 -10.06
C ALA A 180 -16.24 3.66 -10.65
N GLY A 181 -15.79 2.40 -10.72
CA GLY A 181 -14.47 2.05 -11.26
C GLY A 181 -13.31 2.03 -10.25
N LYS A 182 -13.60 1.92 -8.94
CA LYS A 182 -12.58 1.89 -7.85
C LYS A 182 -11.43 0.92 -8.13
N THR A 183 -11.76 -0.31 -8.55
CA THR A 183 -10.79 -1.40 -8.71
C THR A 183 -9.86 -1.11 -9.89
N THR A 184 -10.41 -0.59 -10.99
CA THR A 184 -9.61 -0.15 -12.14
C THR A 184 -8.66 0.98 -11.76
N LEU A 185 -9.13 1.95 -10.97
CA LEU A 185 -8.32 3.07 -10.52
C LEU A 185 -7.16 2.63 -9.61
N ILE A 186 -7.41 1.72 -8.66
CA ILE A 186 -6.36 1.13 -7.82
C ILE A 186 -5.28 0.47 -8.69
N LYS A 187 -5.69 -0.36 -9.66
CA LYS A 187 -4.74 -1.03 -10.57
C LYS A 187 -3.93 -0.01 -11.39
N GLN A 188 -4.56 1.06 -11.86
CA GLN A 188 -3.88 2.11 -12.61
C GLN A 188 -2.87 2.86 -11.75
N ILE A 189 -3.21 3.21 -10.50
CA ILE A 189 -2.28 3.84 -9.56
C ILE A 189 -1.12 2.89 -9.26
N ALA A 190 -1.40 1.63 -8.94
CA ALA A 190 -0.40 0.62 -8.65
C ALA A 190 0.61 0.46 -9.80
N ASN A 191 0.11 0.30 -11.02
CA ASN A 191 0.95 0.10 -12.21
C ASN A 191 1.72 1.35 -12.62
N ALA A 192 1.15 2.53 -12.39
CA ALA A 192 1.87 3.78 -12.61
C ALA A 192 3.05 3.91 -11.62
N LEU A 193 2.82 3.61 -10.35
CA LEU A 193 3.87 3.67 -9.33
C LEU A 193 5.00 2.68 -9.62
N THR A 194 4.68 1.44 -9.99
CA THR A 194 5.72 0.42 -10.28
C THR A 194 6.43 0.65 -11.60
N ALA A 195 5.79 1.32 -12.57
CA ALA A 195 6.44 1.73 -13.81
C ALA A 195 7.41 2.90 -13.60
N ASN A 196 7.09 3.82 -12.68
CA ASN A 196 7.87 5.04 -12.46
C ASN A 196 8.94 4.91 -11.37
N TYR A 197 8.81 3.94 -10.46
CA TYR A 197 9.64 3.84 -9.26
C TYR A 197 10.06 2.41 -8.95
N ASP A 198 11.36 2.15 -9.05
CA ASP A 198 11.98 0.89 -8.60
C ASP A 198 12.26 0.86 -7.08
N ASP A 199 12.26 2.03 -6.44
CA ASP A 199 12.61 2.22 -5.03
C ASP A 199 11.41 2.12 -4.08
N LEU A 200 10.18 2.21 -4.60
CA LEU A 200 8.95 2.14 -3.81
C LEU A 200 8.59 0.71 -3.42
N TYR A 201 8.18 0.55 -2.17
CA TYR A 201 7.59 -0.68 -1.67
C TYR A 201 6.07 -0.64 -1.81
N LEU A 202 5.54 -1.22 -2.88
CA LEU A 202 4.10 -1.30 -3.10
C LEU A 202 3.48 -2.52 -2.40
N MET A 203 2.52 -2.26 -1.52
CA MET A 203 1.64 -3.24 -0.90
C MET A 203 0.19 -2.98 -1.31
N VAL A 204 -0.57 -4.02 -1.63
CA VAL A 204 -2.01 -3.94 -1.85
C VAL A 204 -2.70 -4.80 -0.82
N LEU A 205 -3.55 -4.19 0.00
CA LEU A 205 -4.33 -4.87 1.03
C LEU A 205 -5.80 -4.91 0.63
N LEU A 206 -6.31 -6.12 0.42
CA LEU A 206 -7.70 -6.39 0.06
C LEU A 206 -8.44 -7.01 1.24
N VAL A 207 -9.51 -6.37 1.68
CA VAL A 207 -10.26 -6.78 2.88
C VAL A 207 -11.72 -7.00 2.52
N ASP A 208 -12.22 -8.19 2.84
CA ASP A 208 -13.62 -8.57 2.64
C ASP A 208 -14.07 -8.37 1.17
N GLU A 209 -13.15 -8.63 0.24
CA GLU A 209 -13.43 -8.66 -1.20
C GLU A 209 -13.51 -10.06 -1.76
N ARG A 210 -14.01 -10.13 -2.99
CA ARG A 210 -14.28 -11.40 -3.67
C ARG A 210 -13.00 -12.08 -4.16
N PRO A 211 -12.89 -13.42 -4.07
CA PRO A 211 -11.71 -14.16 -4.53
C PRO A 211 -11.30 -13.87 -5.98
N GLU A 212 -12.27 -13.67 -6.89
CA GLU A 212 -12.00 -13.34 -8.28
C GLU A 212 -11.39 -11.94 -8.45
N GLU A 213 -11.79 -10.96 -7.62
CA GLU A 213 -11.22 -9.61 -7.62
C GLU A 213 -9.80 -9.60 -7.04
N VAL A 214 -9.56 -10.40 -5.99
CA VAL A 214 -8.22 -10.63 -5.44
C VAL A 214 -7.28 -11.22 -6.50
N THR A 215 -7.75 -12.23 -7.22
CA THR A 215 -6.96 -12.88 -8.27
C THR A 215 -6.64 -11.93 -9.42
N ASP A 216 -7.60 -11.10 -9.83
CA ASP A 216 -7.41 -10.09 -10.88
C ASP A 216 -6.33 -9.07 -10.50
N ILE A 217 -6.37 -8.54 -9.27
CA ILE A 217 -5.36 -7.61 -8.76
C ILE A 217 -3.99 -8.29 -8.66
N ALA A 218 -3.91 -9.49 -8.06
CA ALA A 218 -2.67 -10.21 -7.87
C ALA A 218 -1.93 -10.53 -9.18
N ARG A 219 -2.65 -10.66 -10.29
CA ARG A 219 -2.07 -10.89 -11.63
C ARG A 219 -1.74 -9.61 -12.39
N SER A 220 -2.38 -8.49 -12.01
CA SER A 220 -2.30 -7.23 -12.75
C SER A 220 -1.32 -6.22 -12.15
N VAL A 221 -0.95 -6.39 -10.87
CA VAL A 221 -0.13 -5.46 -10.11
C VAL A 221 1.20 -6.11 -9.73
N ASP A 222 2.31 -5.46 -10.07
CA ASP A 222 3.65 -5.88 -9.63
C ASP A 222 3.94 -5.31 -8.23
N GLY A 223 3.40 -5.96 -7.20
CA GLY A 223 3.57 -5.56 -5.81
C GLY A 223 3.26 -6.70 -4.84
N GLU A 224 3.40 -6.43 -3.54
CA GLU A 224 3.01 -7.38 -2.52
C GLU A 224 1.49 -7.32 -2.29
N VAL A 225 0.75 -8.29 -2.83
CA VAL A 225 -0.70 -8.38 -2.68
C VAL A 225 -1.07 -9.29 -1.52
N VAL A 226 -1.68 -8.72 -0.49
CA VAL A 226 -2.17 -9.40 0.71
C VAL A 226 -3.68 -9.27 0.77
N ALA A 227 -4.40 -10.37 0.99
CA ALA A 227 -5.85 -10.38 0.97
C ALA A 227 -6.45 -11.24 2.08
N SER A 228 -7.58 -10.80 2.61
CA SER A 228 -8.47 -11.57 3.47
C SER A 228 -9.87 -11.47 2.85
N THR A 229 -10.30 -12.53 2.16
CA THR A 229 -11.56 -12.53 1.37
C THR A 229 -12.79 -12.52 2.28
N PHE A 230 -13.98 -12.30 1.71
CA PHE A 230 -15.24 -12.33 2.48
C PHE A 230 -15.55 -13.68 3.16
N ASP A 231 -14.86 -14.76 2.78
CA ASP A 231 -14.98 -16.09 3.40
C ASP A 231 -14.32 -16.15 4.79
N GLU A 232 -13.46 -15.19 5.09
CA GLU A 232 -12.71 -15.12 6.34
C GLU A 232 -13.50 -14.42 7.46
N MET A 233 -13.16 -14.74 8.70
CA MET A 233 -13.80 -14.12 9.87
C MET A 233 -13.39 -12.64 10.00
N PRO A 234 -14.26 -11.74 10.51
CA PRO A 234 -13.93 -10.32 10.71
C PRO A 234 -12.66 -10.06 11.52
N ARG A 235 -12.36 -10.95 12.49
CA ARG A 235 -11.13 -10.87 13.28
C ARG A 235 -9.87 -11.10 12.44
N ASN A 236 -9.95 -11.93 11.40
CA ASN A 236 -8.85 -12.19 10.48
C ASN A 236 -8.55 -10.94 9.63
N HIS A 237 -9.57 -10.26 9.10
CA HIS A 237 -9.41 -8.99 8.38
C HIS A 237 -8.58 -7.97 9.17
N LEU A 238 -8.90 -7.81 10.46
CA LEU A 238 -8.19 -6.87 11.34
C LEU A 238 -6.77 -7.32 11.66
N ARG A 239 -6.54 -8.63 11.78
CA ARG A 239 -5.21 -9.21 12.01
C ARG A 239 -4.30 -8.96 10.81
N VAL A 240 -4.76 -9.32 9.60
CA VAL A 240 -4.02 -9.11 8.35
C VAL A 240 -3.70 -7.62 8.16
N ALA A 241 -4.68 -6.74 8.39
CA ALA A 241 -4.49 -5.29 8.30
C ALA A 241 -3.43 -4.76 9.29
N ASP A 242 -3.41 -5.27 10.52
CA ASP A 242 -2.39 -4.91 11.51
C ASP A 242 -1.00 -5.41 11.10
N VAL A 243 -0.87 -6.64 10.56
CA VAL A 243 0.42 -7.16 10.09
C VAL A 243 0.94 -6.35 8.90
N VAL A 244 0.08 -5.99 7.93
CA VAL A 244 0.44 -5.13 6.79
C VAL A 244 0.89 -3.74 7.27
N LEU A 245 0.15 -3.14 8.21
CA LEU A 245 0.53 -1.85 8.79
C LEU A 245 1.90 -1.93 9.46
N GLU A 246 2.10 -2.92 10.33
CA GLU A 246 3.37 -3.07 11.03
C GLU A 246 4.51 -3.39 10.07
N ARG A 247 4.27 -4.17 9.01
CA ARG A 247 5.24 -4.40 7.93
C ARG A 247 5.67 -3.08 7.28
N GLY A 248 4.71 -2.22 6.91
CA GLY A 248 4.99 -0.91 6.34
C GLY A 248 5.82 -0.05 7.28
N LYS A 249 5.47 0.00 8.57
CA LYS A 249 6.25 0.73 9.58
C LYS A 249 7.68 0.23 9.70
N ARG A 250 7.90 -1.11 9.76
CA ARG A 250 9.25 -1.69 9.84
C ARG A 250 10.10 -1.28 8.65
N LEU A 251 9.53 -1.22 7.45
CA LEU A 251 10.22 -0.76 6.25
C LEU A 251 10.59 0.73 6.32
N VAL A 252 9.68 1.59 6.79
CA VAL A 252 9.95 3.03 6.95
C VAL A 252 11.02 3.30 8.01
N GLU A 253 11.08 2.52 9.09
CA GLU A 253 12.17 2.58 10.08
C GLU A 253 13.56 2.30 9.46
N HIS A 254 13.60 1.64 8.30
CA HIS A 254 14.80 1.40 7.50
C HIS A 254 14.97 2.41 6.34
N GLY A 255 14.24 3.53 6.36
CA GLY A 255 14.35 4.58 5.35
C GLY A 255 13.71 4.24 4.00
N LYS A 256 12.83 3.23 3.95
CA LYS A 256 12.13 2.86 2.71
C LYS A 256 10.84 3.67 2.55
N ASP A 257 10.51 3.98 1.31
CA ASP A 257 9.22 4.55 0.94
C ASP A 257 8.22 3.44 0.62
N VAL A 258 7.11 3.43 1.33
CA VAL A 258 6.09 2.39 1.28
C VAL A 258 4.78 2.99 0.83
N VAL A 259 4.12 2.35 -0.14
CA VAL A 259 2.76 2.69 -0.57
C VAL A 259 1.85 1.51 -0.25
N VAL A 260 0.80 1.75 0.54
CA VAL A 260 -0.26 0.76 0.81
C VAL A 260 -1.54 1.21 0.11
N LEU A 261 -2.00 0.40 -0.84
CA LEU A 261 -3.31 0.56 -1.47
C LEU A 261 -4.32 -0.34 -0.75
N LEU A 262 -5.30 0.24 -0.06
CA LEU A 262 -6.28 -0.47 0.76
C LEU A 262 -7.67 -0.47 0.10
N ASP A 263 -8.22 -1.66 -0.17
CA ASP A 263 -9.59 -1.84 -0.63
C ASP A 263 -10.35 -2.79 0.33
N SER A 264 -11.15 -2.32 1.29
CA SER A 264 -11.47 -0.90 1.59
C SER A 264 -11.44 -0.60 3.09
N ILE A 265 -11.28 0.68 3.44
CA ILE A 265 -11.34 1.09 4.84
C ILE A 265 -12.75 0.98 5.43
N THR A 266 -13.79 1.11 4.60
CA THR A 266 -15.19 0.91 5.03
C THR A 266 -15.39 -0.52 5.52
N ARG A 267 -14.93 -1.51 4.75
CA ARG A 267 -15.05 -2.92 5.12
C ARG A 267 -14.22 -3.25 6.37
N LEU A 268 -13.01 -2.69 6.47
CA LEU A 268 -12.19 -2.82 7.68
C LEU A 268 -12.89 -2.23 8.93
N ALA A 269 -13.53 -1.08 8.80
CA ALA A 269 -14.29 -0.46 9.88
C ALA A 269 -15.52 -1.27 10.29
N ARG A 270 -16.25 -1.85 9.32
CA ARG A 270 -17.35 -2.78 9.59
C ARG A 270 -16.85 -4.03 10.33
N ALA A 271 -15.75 -4.63 9.89
CA ALA A 271 -15.13 -5.77 10.56
C ALA A 271 -14.71 -5.44 12.00
N SER A 272 -14.16 -4.24 12.21
CA SER A 272 -13.85 -3.72 13.55
C SER A 272 -15.10 -3.64 14.41
N ASN A 273 -16.19 -3.06 13.88
CA ASN A 273 -17.46 -2.92 14.60
C ASN A 273 -18.08 -4.26 15.03
N LEU A 274 -17.87 -5.32 14.26
CA LEU A 274 -18.36 -6.67 14.58
C LEU A 274 -17.51 -7.39 15.64
N THR A 275 -16.32 -6.88 15.98
CA THR A 275 -15.36 -7.58 16.86
C THR A 275 -15.01 -6.84 18.14
N VAL A 276 -15.33 -5.54 18.22
CA VAL A 276 -15.12 -4.78 19.46
C VAL A 276 -16.15 -5.16 20.51
N ASP A 277 -15.70 -5.15 21.76
CA ASP A 277 -16.61 -5.23 22.89
C ASP A 277 -17.46 -3.93 22.95
N PRO A 278 -18.79 -4.03 23.05
CA PRO A 278 -19.65 -2.84 23.06
C PRO A 278 -19.28 -1.88 24.19
N SER A 279 -19.08 -0.60 23.84
CA SER A 279 -18.78 0.48 24.78
C SER A 279 -20.00 0.95 25.58
N GLY A 280 -21.20 0.47 25.21
CA GLY A 280 -22.48 0.98 25.71
C GLY A 280 -22.92 2.30 25.08
N ARG A 281 -22.14 2.85 24.13
CA ARG A 281 -22.49 4.01 23.32
C ARG A 281 -22.58 3.60 21.86
N THR A 282 -23.56 4.13 21.14
CA THR A 282 -23.75 3.82 19.73
C THR A 282 -23.99 5.11 18.98
N LEU A 283 -23.18 5.35 17.95
CA LEU A 283 -23.38 6.44 17.00
C LEU A 283 -24.53 6.10 16.06
N SER A 284 -24.93 7.08 15.25
CA SER A 284 -25.91 6.83 14.18
C SER A 284 -25.46 5.66 13.30
N GLY A 285 -26.42 4.84 12.83
CA GLY A 285 -26.12 3.69 11.98
C GLY A 285 -25.58 2.45 12.71
N GLY A 286 -25.58 2.41 14.04
CA GLY A 286 -25.19 1.19 14.79
C GLY A 286 -23.68 1.02 14.95
N LEU A 287 -22.91 2.10 14.79
CA LEU A 287 -21.46 2.11 14.90
C LEU A 287 -21.04 2.39 16.35
N ASP A 288 -20.23 1.52 16.93
CA ASP A 288 -19.58 1.79 18.20
C ASP A 288 -18.39 2.73 17.99
N PRO A 289 -18.24 3.84 18.74
CA PRO A 289 -17.09 4.74 18.60
C PRO A 289 -15.72 4.04 18.71
N THR A 290 -15.63 3.01 19.56
CA THR A 290 -14.38 2.26 19.78
C THR A 290 -14.00 1.41 18.55
N ALA A 291 -14.98 1.04 17.72
CA ALA A 291 -14.75 0.32 16.47
C ALA A 291 -13.85 1.10 15.51
N LEU A 292 -13.89 2.44 15.57
CA LEU A 292 -13.10 3.29 14.67
C LEU A 292 -11.63 3.38 15.08
N TYR A 293 -11.25 2.98 16.29
CA TYR A 293 -9.89 3.15 16.78
C TYR A 293 -8.84 2.44 15.91
N ARG A 294 -9.01 1.14 15.64
CA ARG A 294 -8.03 0.37 14.85
C ARG A 294 -7.94 0.85 13.39
N PRO A 295 -9.06 1.03 12.66
CA PRO A 295 -9.03 1.56 11.30
C PRO A 295 -8.45 2.99 11.22
N LYS A 296 -8.76 3.88 12.19
CA LYS A 296 -8.16 5.22 12.27
C LYS A 296 -6.67 5.18 12.55
N ARG A 297 -6.21 4.26 13.41
CA ARG A 297 -4.78 4.05 13.67
C ARG A 297 -4.05 3.61 12.41
N LEU A 298 -4.63 2.69 11.63
CA LEU A 298 -4.04 2.24 10.37
C LEU A 298 -3.94 3.40 9.38
N PHE A 299 -5.05 4.09 9.10
CA PHE A 299 -5.05 5.17 8.14
C PHE A 299 -4.18 6.35 8.59
N GLY A 300 -4.28 6.72 9.86
CA GLY A 300 -3.48 7.78 10.51
C GLY A 300 -1.99 7.48 10.63
N ALA A 301 -1.54 6.24 10.37
CA ALA A 301 -0.12 5.92 10.34
C ALA A 301 0.58 6.58 9.15
N ALA A 302 -0.11 6.78 8.01
CA ALA A 302 0.48 7.37 6.82
C ALA A 302 1.10 8.75 7.10
N ARG A 303 2.36 8.94 6.75
CA ARG A 303 3.12 10.16 7.01
C ARG A 303 4.42 10.15 6.21
N ASN A 304 4.88 11.35 5.87
CA ASN A 304 6.24 11.55 5.41
C ASN A 304 7.15 11.72 6.63
N ILE A 305 8.38 11.19 6.59
CA ILE A 305 9.33 11.31 7.71
C ILE A 305 10.48 12.22 7.30
N GLU A 306 10.81 13.18 8.16
CA GLU A 306 12.00 14.01 8.00
C GLU A 306 13.28 13.15 8.03
N ASP A 307 14.15 13.32 7.02
CA ASP A 307 15.40 12.56 6.85
C ASP A 307 15.22 11.01 6.86
N GLY A 308 14.04 10.53 6.46
CA GLY A 308 13.71 9.11 6.46
C GLY A 308 12.94 8.66 5.21
N GLY A 309 12.26 7.52 5.32
CA GLY A 309 11.33 7.05 4.30
C GLY A 309 9.93 7.65 4.50
N SER A 310 8.93 7.06 3.86
CA SER A 310 7.55 7.51 4.00
C SER A 310 6.56 6.35 3.98
N LEU A 311 5.44 6.53 4.66
CA LEU A 311 4.30 5.63 4.57
C LEU A 311 3.15 6.35 3.88
N THR A 312 2.91 6.05 2.61
CA THR A 312 1.74 6.49 1.87
C THR A 312 0.63 5.46 2.02
N ILE A 313 -0.58 5.88 2.37
CA ILE A 313 -1.77 5.02 2.36
C ILE A 313 -2.84 5.67 1.51
N MET A 314 -3.28 4.95 0.48
CA MET A 314 -4.45 5.30 -0.32
C MET A 314 -5.52 4.26 -0.05
N ALA A 315 -6.63 4.67 0.56
CA ALA A 315 -7.70 3.74 0.93
C ALA A 315 -9.00 4.09 0.19
N THR A 316 -9.69 3.09 -0.36
CA THR A 316 -11.06 3.29 -0.84
C THR A 316 -12.01 3.41 0.33
N ILE A 317 -12.99 4.29 0.18
CA ILE A 317 -14.08 4.47 1.13
C ILE A 317 -15.39 4.54 0.35
N LEU A 318 -16.35 3.72 0.76
CA LEU A 318 -17.64 3.59 0.09
C LEU A 318 -18.59 4.69 0.55
N VAL A 319 -19.23 5.34 -0.43
CA VAL A 319 -20.31 6.33 -0.22
C VAL A 319 -21.53 5.94 -1.05
N GLU A 320 -22.68 6.55 -0.76
CA GLU A 320 -23.94 6.30 -1.49
C GLU A 320 -24.34 4.81 -1.56
N THR A 321 -24.07 4.08 -0.47
CA THR A 321 -24.42 2.66 -0.32
C THR A 321 -25.84 2.45 0.20
N GLY A 322 -26.49 3.52 0.68
CA GLY A 322 -27.75 3.47 1.40
C GLY A 322 -27.60 3.05 2.88
N SER A 323 -26.39 2.81 3.36
CA SER A 323 -26.11 2.47 4.75
C SER A 323 -25.70 3.70 5.56
N ARG A 324 -26.50 4.05 6.58
CA ARG A 324 -26.14 5.12 7.53
C ARG A 324 -24.83 4.85 8.26
N MET A 325 -24.47 3.58 8.45
CA MET A 325 -23.18 3.21 9.06
C MET A 325 -22.01 3.67 8.18
N ASP A 326 -22.11 3.49 6.86
CA ASP A 326 -21.05 3.86 5.92
C ASP A 326 -20.92 5.38 5.83
N ASP A 327 -22.05 6.10 5.85
CA ASP A 327 -22.05 7.56 5.88
C ASP A 327 -21.29 8.08 7.12
N MET A 328 -21.52 7.48 8.29
CA MET A 328 -20.79 7.84 9.52
C MET A 328 -19.32 7.46 9.47
N ILE A 329 -18.98 6.28 8.91
CA ILE A 329 -17.58 5.90 8.70
C ILE A 329 -16.90 6.93 7.79
N TYR A 330 -17.53 7.33 6.69
CA TYR A 330 -17.00 8.32 5.77
C TYR A 330 -16.72 9.66 6.43
N GLU A 331 -17.66 10.22 7.18
CA GLU A 331 -17.47 11.50 7.88
C GLU A 331 -16.29 11.46 8.87
N GLU A 332 -16.12 10.34 9.58
CA GLU A 332 -15.03 10.16 10.55
C GLU A 332 -13.64 10.06 9.88
N PHE A 333 -13.57 9.52 8.66
CA PHE A 333 -12.32 9.40 7.91
C PHE A 333 -11.97 10.62 7.08
N LYS A 334 -12.97 11.34 6.57
CA LYS A 334 -12.79 12.59 5.81
C LYS A 334 -11.99 13.64 6.59
N ALA A 335 -12.18 13.71 7.91
CA ALA A 335 -11.41 14.61 8.77
C ALA A 335 -9.92 14.20 8.93
N THR A 336 -9.59 12.94 8.69
CA THR A 336 -8.26 12.35 8.93
C THR A 336 -7.35 12.41 7.68
N GLY A 337 -7.95 12.37 6.49
CA GLY A 337 -7.24 12.41 5.21
C GLY A 337 -6.67 13.78 4.85
N ASN A 338 -5.65 13.79 3.99
CA ASN A 338 -5.10 14.99 3.38
C ASN A 338 -5.12 14.97 1.84
N LEU A 339 -5.67 13.92 1.24
CA LEU A 339 -6.04 13.85 -0.18
C LEU A 339 -7.42 13.20 -0.28
N ASP A 340 -8.34 13.86 -0.97
CA ASP A 340 -9.68 13.36 -1.27
C ASP A 340 -9.81 13.22 -2.79
N LEU A 341 -10.00 11.99 -3.27
CA LEU A 341 -10.24 11.66 -4.67
C LEU A 341 -11.66 11.11 -4.81
N VAL A 342 -12.56 11.95 -5.31
CA VAL A 342 -14.00 11.64 -5.35
C VAL A 342 -14.37 11.10 -6.72
N LEU A 343 -14.97 9.92 -6.76
CA LEU A 343 -15.52 9.32 -7.97
C LEU A 343 -17.03 9.62 -8.10
N SER A 344 -17.46 9.90 -9.32
CA SER A 344 -18.86 10.21 -9.66
C SER A 344 -19.54 9.02 -10.34
N ARG A 345 -20.69 8.61 -9.79
CA ARG A 345 -21.55 7.62 -10.44
C ARG A 345 -22.09 8.13 -11.79
N GLN A 346 -22.42 9.42 -11.88
CA GLN A 346 -22.96 10.01 -13.12
C GLN A 346 -21.95 9.94 -14.26
N LEU A 347 -20.68 10.26 -14.00
CA LEU A 347 -19.60 10.12 -14.98
C LEU A 347 -19.42 8.65 -15.40
N ALA A 348 -19.41 7.73 -14.42
CA ALA A 348 -19.25 6.31 -14.69
C ALA A 348 -20.40 5.73 -15.53
N ASP A 349 -21.66 6.11 -15.24
CA ASP A 349 -22.85 5.66 -15.97
C ASP A 349 -22.85 6.16 -17.44
N LYS A 350 -22.21 7.31 -17.70
CA LYS A 350 -21.98 7.85 -19.05
C LYS A 350 -20.78 7.22 -19.78
N GLY A 351 -19.97 6.41 -19.09
CA GLY A 351 -18.76 5.81 -19.64
C GLY A 351 -17.55 6.76 -19.71
N THR A 352 -17.58 7.87 -18.96
CA THR A 352 -16.48 8.83 -18.88
C THR A 352 -15.50 8.41 -17.81
N PHE A 353 -14.29 7.97 -18.22
CA PHE A 353 -13.23 7.52 -17.32
C PHE A 353 -11.91 8.30 -17.54
N PRO A 354 -11.16 8.62 -16.47
CA PRO A 354 -11.47 8.34 -15.05
C PRO A 354 -12.68 9.13 -14.56
N ALA A 355 -13.56 8.48 -13.81
CA ALA A 355 -14.86 9.03 -13.37
C ALA A 355 -14.68 9.94 -12.13
N VAL A 356 -13.78 10.90 -12.21
CA VAL A 356 -13.38 11.75 -11.07
C VAL A 356 -14.16 13.06 -11.08
N ASP A 357 -14.77 13.40 -9.95
CA ASP A 357 -15.33 14.72 -9.71
C ASP A 357 -14.21 15.70 -9.36
N ILE A 358 -13.83 16.52 -10.33
CA ILE A 358 -12.74 17.51 -10.20
C ILE A 358 -13.04 18.51 -9.09
N THR A 359 -14.30 18.91 -8.93
CA THR A 359 -14.67 19.99 -8.01
C THR A 359 -14.58 19.57 -6.56
N ARG A 360 -14.85 18.29 -6.30
CA ARG A 360 -14.82 17.69 -4.95
C ARG A 360 -13.49 17.01 -4.62
N SER A 361 -12.59 16.88 -5.59
CA SER A 361 -11.28 16.24 -5.40
C SER A 361 -10.19 17.25 -5.08
N SER A 362 -9.37 16.98 -4.07
CA SER A 362 -8.33 17.91 -3.63
C SER A 362 -7.20 17.23 -2.86
N THR A 363 -6.03 17.87 -2.87
CA THR A 363 -4.89 17.50 -2.03
C THR A 363 -4.52 18.72 -1.18
N ARG A 364 -4.45 18.56 0.15
CA ARG A 364 -3.99 19.61 1.06
C ARG A 364 -2.50 19.83 0.88
N HIS A 365 -2.07 21.09 0.95
CA HIS A 365 -0.67 21.48 0.75
C HIS A 365 -0.08 21.04 -0.60
N GLN A 366 -0.90 20.98 -1.65
CA GLN A 366 -0.44 20.59 -2.99
C GLN A 366 0.68 21.50 -3.53
N GLU A 367 0.78 22.74 -3.04
CA GLU A 367 1.88 23.66 -3.37
C GLU A 367 3.27 23.11 -3.03
N LEU A 368 3.37 22.16 -2.09
CA LEU A 368 4.64 21.49 -1.76
C LEU A 368 5.03 20.39 -2.75
N LEU A 369 4.12 20.03 -3.67
CA LEU A 369 4.30 18.94 -4.64
C LEU A 369 4.57 19.44 -6.06
N PHE A 370 4.48 20.75 -6.27
CA PHE A 370 4.71 21.40 -7.55
C PHE A 370 5.85 22.42 -7.42
N ASN A 371 6.55 22.67 -8.53
CA ASN A 371 7.36 23.89 -8.61
C ASN A 371 6.46 25.10 -8.88
N ASP A 372 6.99 26.31 -8.69
CA ASP A 372 6.20 27.56 -8.78
C ASP A 372 5.52 27.75 -10.15
N GLU A 373 6.20 27.44 -11.25
CA GLU A 373 5.67 27.62 -12.62
C GLU A 373 4.53 26.62 -12.92
N GLU A 374 4.73 25.36 -12.54
CA GLU A 374 3.72 24.32 -12.68
C GLU A 374 2.51 24.64 -11.81
N MET A 375 2.72 25.10 -10.57
CA MET A 375 1.66 25.44 -9.63
C MET A 375 0.76 26.57 -10.16
N GLN A 376 1.36 27.62 -10.75
CA GLN A 376 0.61 28.70 -11.38
C GLN A 376 -0.27 28.19 -12.53
N SER A 377 0.28 27.30 -13.36
CA SER A 377 -0.43 26.71 -14.49
C SER A 377 -1.59 25.83 -14.03
N VAL A 378 -1.36 25.00 -13.01
CA VAL A 378 -2.38 24.14 -12.38
C VAL A 378 -3.48 24.99 -11.74
N TRP A 379 -3.16 26.11 -11.09
CA TRP A 379 -4.18 27.02 -10.54
C TRP A 379 -5.09 27.62 -11.61
N GLN A 380 -4.53 28.08 -12.73
CA GLN A 380 -5.31 28.61 -13.85
C GLN A 380 -6.24 27.53 -14.43
N LEU A 381 -5.69 26.32 -14.64
CA LEU A 381 -6.45 25.16 -15.08
C LEU A 381 -7.62 24.86 -14.13
N ARG A 382 -7.35 24.74 -12.82
CA ARG A 382 -8.40 24.46 -11.82
C ARG A 382 -9.46 25.54 -11.82
N ARG A 383 -9.08 26.82 -11.86
CA ARG A 383 -10.04 27.93 -11.90
C ARG A 383 -10.96 27.85 -13.13
N ALA A 384 -10.43 27.48 -14.29
CA ALA A 384 -11.24 27.30 -15.49
C ALA A 384 -12.19 26.10 -15.38
N LEU A 385 -11.70 24.96 -14.85
CA LEU A 385 -12.51 23.76 -14.67
C LEU A 385 -13.62 23.93 -13.62
N HIS A 386 -13.36 24.68 -12.54
CA HIS A 386 -14.36 24.99 -11.51
C HIS A 386 -15.48 25.93 -11.98
N ALA A 387 -15.33 26.58 -13.15
CA ALA A 387 -16.39 27.39 -13.75
C ALA A 387 -17.40 26.55 -14.56
N LEU A 388 -17.12 25.25 -14.73
CA LEU A 388 -17.95 24.30 -15.46
C LEU A 388 -18.66 23.37 -14.48
N GLU A 389 -19.74 22.74 -14.95
CA GLU A 389 -20.33 21.60 -14.26
C GLU A 389 -19.34 20.42 -14.24
N ALA A 390 -19.43 19.57 -13.22
CA ALA A 390 -18.44 18.52 -12.97
C ALA A 390 -18.24 17.57 -14.18
N GLU A 391 -19.31 17.30 -14.92
CA GLU A 391 -19.26 16.44 -16.10
C GLU A 391 -18.49 17.07 -17.25
N ASP A 392 -18.84 18.31 -17.60
CA ASP A 392 -18.18 19.08 -18.66
C ASP A 392 -16.70 19.34 -18.33
N ALA A 393 -16.39 19.58 -17.05
CA ALA A 393 -15.03 19.76 -16.58
C ALA A 393 -14.18 18.50 -16.80
N ALA A 394 -14.71 17.32 -16.45
CA ALA A 394 -14.01 16.05 -16.64
C ALA A 394 -13.80 15.75 -18.13
N GLU A 395 -14.83 15.90 -18.96
CA GLU A 395 -14.74 15.67 -20.40
C GLU A 395 -13.77 16.63 -21.09
N LEU A 396 -13.79 17.91 -20.71
CA LEU A 396 -12.88 18.92 -21.23
C LEU A 396 -11.43 18.57 -20.89
N LEU A 397 -11.14 18.21 -19.65
CA LEU A 397 -9.80 17.83 -19.21
C LEU A 397 -9.33 16.57 -19.93
N ILE A 398 -10.16 15.53 -20.00
CA ILE A 398 -9.84 14.28 -20.72
C ILE A 398 -9.55 14.56 -22.20
N SER A 399 -10.38 15.38 -22.86
CA SER A 399 -10.20 15.78 -24.26
C SER A 399 -8.89 16.55 -24.47
N GLY A 400 -8.54 17.43 -23.53
CA GLY A 400 -7.29 18.19 -23.55
C GLY A 400 -6.05 17.31 -23.39
N ILE A 401 -6.05 16.43 -22.38
CA ILE A 401 -4.97 15.48 -22.11
C ILE A 401 -4.72 14.58 -23.33
N ARG A 402 -5.78 14.05 -23.95
CA ARG A 402 -5.68 13.19 -25.15
C ARG A 402 -5.04 13.86 -26.37
N LYS A 403 -5.07 15.19 -26.46
CA LYS A 403 -4.50 15.96 -27.59
C LYS A 403 -3.02 16.29 -27.40
N THR A 404 -2.41 15.83 -26.32
CA THR A 404 -1.02 16.13 -25.93
C THR A 404 -0.30 14.88 -25.48
N ARG A 405 1.02 14.87 -25.60
CA ARG A 405 1.86 13.72 -25.27
C ARG A 405 2.02 13.54 -23.76
N ASN A 406 2.15 14.65 -23.05
CA ASN A 406 2.39 14.65 -21.60
C ASN A 406 1.76 15.85 -20.90
N ASN A 407 1.77 15.86 -19.56
CA ASN A 407 1.17 16.93 -18.77
C ASN A 407 1.90 18.27 -18.93
N ALA A 408 3.22 18.27 -19.13
CA ALA A 408 3.97 19.49 -19.39
C ALA A 408 3.50 20.20 -20.67
N GLU A 409 3.32 19.45 -21.77
CA GLU A 409 2.78 19.98 -23.03
C GLU A 409 1.33 20.46 -22.87
N PHE A 410 0.52 19.71 -22.11
CA PHE A 410 -0.86 20.09 -21.82
C PHE A 410 -0.94 21.44 -21.09
N LEU A 411 -0.19 21.59 -19.99
CA LEU A 411 -0.18 22.83 -19.20
C LEU A 411 0.31 24.01 -20.03
N ALA A 412 1.38 23.85 -20.82
CA ALA A 412 1.87 24.90 -21.70
C ALA A 412 0.80 25.41 -22.68
N ARG A 413 0.08 24.49 -23.35
CA ARG A 413 -1.02 24.86 -24.26
C ARG A 413 -2.23 25.46 -23.55
N ALA A 414 -2.55 24.98 -22.36
CA ALA A 414 -3.66 25.50 -21.57
C ALA A 414 -3.40 26.96 -21.17
N VAL A 415 -2.19 27.28 -20.70
CA VAL A 415 -1.78 28.65 -20.35
C VAL A 415 -1.89 29.60 -21.55
N ASP A 416 -1.47 29.19 -22.75
CA ASP A 416 -1.61 30.00 -23.95
C ASP A 416 -3.07 30.29 -24.33
N THR A 417 -3.97 29.37 -23.99
CA THR A 417 -5.41 29.54 -24.19
C THR A 417 -6.01 30.49 -23.17
N PHE A 418 -5.54 30.47 -21.91
CA PHE A 418 -6.02 31.36 -20.85
C PHE A 418 -5.46 32.79 -20.91
N LYS A 419 -4.34 33.01 -21.62
CA LYS A 419 -3.75 34.34 -21.86
C LYS A 419 -4.41 35.12 -23.01
N LYS A 420 -5.19 34.45 -23.84
CA LYS A 420 -5.99 35.07 -24.92
C LYS A 420 -7.40 35.35 -24.42
#